data_AF-T0SWU7-F1
#
_entry.id   AF-T0SWU7-F1
#
_cell.length_a   1.000
_cell.length_b   1.000
_cell.length_c   1.000
_cell.angle_alpha   90.00
_cell.angle_beta   90.00
_cell.angle_gamma   90.00
#
_symmetry.space_group_name_H-M   'P 1'
#
loop_
_entity.id
_entity.type
_entity.pdbx_description
1 polymer ?
#
loop_
_entity_poly.entity_id
_entity_poly.type
_entity_poly.pdbx_seq_one_letter_code
_entity_poly.pdbx_strand_id
1 'polypeptide(L)'
;MTKTIGLLLLMASSLSTFAQTAKVNVEEYLSTDMEFIFEIQSHEYNKVILDCQGFINNVNLEFQDGSKQLMVLDIGECEDIHSKIVTGLQKEEGACLKLDFDRRAYRVDSSCD
;
A
#
# COMPACT_ATOMS: atom_id res chain seq x y z
N MET A 1 24.48 49.87 31.35
CA MET A 1 24.80 48.99 30.20
C MET A 1 24.53 47.56 30.63
N THR A 2 23.37 47.02 30.27
CA THR A 2 23.02 45.61 30.51
C THR A 2 22.38 45.10 29.22
N LYS A 3 23.19 44.41 28.43
CA LYS A 3 22.78 43.68 27.23
C LYS A 3 22.71 42.21 27.62
N THR A 4 21.51 41.65 27.69
CA THR A 4 21.33 40.20 27.54
C THR A 4 19.92 39.95 27.02
N ILE A 5 19.81 40.00 25.70
CA ILE A 5 18.72 39.39 24.95
C ILE A 5 19.00 37.89 24.99
N GLY A 6 18.22 37.15 25.77
CA GLY A 6 18.24 35.69 25.83
C GLY A 6 16.98 35.12 25.21
N LEU A 7 16.83 35.24 23.90
CA LEU A 7 15.77 34.59 23.14
C LEU A 7 16.32 33.26 22.62
N LEU A 8 15.89 32.14 23.17
CA LEU A 8 15.94 30.85 22.46
C LEU A 8 14.86 29.91 23.01
N LEU A 9 13.66 30.06 22.44
CA LEU A 9 12.59 29.06 22.48
C LEU A 9 13.08 27.85 21.68
N LEU A 10 13.50 26.77 22.36
CA LEU A 10 13.65 25.45 21.74
C LEU A 10 12.27 24.80 21.65
N MET A 11 11.53 25.13 20.59
CA MET A 11 10.38 24.33 20.14
C MET A 11 10.94 23.08 19.44
N ALA A 12 11.16 22.02 20.21
CA ALA A 12 11.35 20.69 19.65
C ALA A 12 9.98 20.13 19.22
N SER A 13 9.46 20.61 18.09
CA SER A 13 8.34 19.95 17.41
C SER A 13 8.88 18.70 16.73
N SER A 14 8.90 17.58 17.45
CA SER A 14 9.05 16.26 16.86
C SER A 14 7.86 16.02 15.93
N LEU A 15 8.06 16.25 14.64
CA LEU A 15 7.16 15.75 13.60
C LEU A 15 7.19 14.23 13.70
N SER A 16 6.15 13.64 14.26
CA SER A 16 5.89 12.22 14.10
C SER A 16 5.58 12.00 12.62
N THR A 17 6.56 11.53 11.85
CA THR A 17 6.32 11.00 10.51
C THR A 17 5.41 9.79 10.69
N PHE A 18 4.10 9.98 10.50
CA PHE A 18 3.18 8.86 10.40
C PHE A 18 3.60 8.05 9.19
N ALA A 19 4.07 6.82 9.42
CA ALA A 19 4.42 5.93 8.33
C ALA A 19 3.17 5.72 7.47
N GLN A 20 3.26 6.03 6.17
CA GLN A 20 2.13 5.90 5.27
C GLN A 20 1.99 4.43 4.87
N THR A 21 1.34 3.64 5.73
CA THR A 21 1.00 2.24 5.46
C THR A 21 -0.46 2.14 5.03
N ALA A 22 -0.70 1.66 3.81
CA ALA A 22 -2.02 1.25 3.36
C ALA A 22 -2.26 -0.22 3.70
N LYS A 23 -3.49 -0.55 4.09
CA LYS A 23 -3.96 -1.93 4.30
C LYS A 23 -5.13 -2.16 3.36
N VAL A 24 -5.00 -3.10 2.44
CA VAL A 24 -6.05 -3.49 1.50
C VAL A 24 -6.57 -4.85 1.93
N ASN A 25 -7.78 -4.86 2.48
CA ASN A 25 -8.49 -6.10 2.79
C ASN A 25 -9.05 -6.68 1.49
N VAL A 26 -8.61 -7.88 1.10
CA VAL A 26 -8.97 -8.47 -0.19
C VAL A 26 -10.30 -9.22 -0.05
N GLU A 27 -11.36 -8.65 -0.61
CA GLU A 27 -12.69 -9.26 -0.64
C GLU A 27 -12.83 -10.18 -1.86
N GLU A 28 -12.46 -9.66 -3.03
CA GLU A 28 -12.41 -10.43 -4.28
C GLU A 28 -11.12 -10.10 -5.05
N TYR A 29 -10.66 -11.08 -5.82
CA TYR A 29 -9.46 -10.97 -6.66
C TYR A 29 -9.82 -11.37 -8.09
N LEU A 30 -9.96 -10.37 -8.95
CA LEU A 30 -10.58 -10.51 -10.27
C LEU A 30 -9.55 -10.30 -11.38
N SER A 31 -9.55 -11.18 -12.37
CA SER A 31 -8.83 -10.94 -13.63
C SER A 31 -9.51 -9.81 -14.41
N THR A 32 -8.73 -8.97 -15.07
CA THR A 32 -9.24 -8.01 -16.06
C THR A 32 -9.19 -8.60 -17.48
N ASP A 33 -9.67 -7.83 -18.46
CA ASP A 33 -9.53 -8.17 -19.89
C ASP A 33 -8.06 -8.19 -20.36
N MET A 34 -7.14 -7.62 -19.57
CA MET A 34 -5.71 -7.61 -19.84
C MET A 34 -5.00 -8.69 -19.02
N GLU A 35 -4.09 -9.42 -19.66
CA GLU A 35 -3.30 -10.46 -19.00
C GLU A 35 -2.39 -9.86 -17.92
N PHE A 36 -2.29 -10.55 -16.79
CA PHE A 36 -1.46 -10.14 -15.64
C PHE A 36 -1.83 -8.79 -15.00
N ILE A 37 -3.03 -8.28 -15.28
CA ILE A 37 -3.62 -7.15 -14.57
C ILE A 37 -4.85 -7.63 -13.81
N PHE A 38 -4.84 -7.39 -12.51
CA PHE A 38 -5.85 -7.88 -11.58
C PHE A 38 -6.47 -6.72 -10.79
N GLU A 39 -7.78 -6.78 -10.63
CA GLU A 39 -8.53 -5.90 -9.74
C GLU A 39 -8.67 -6.57 -8.37
N ILE A 40 -8.33 -5.83 -7.33
CA ILE A 40 -8.53 -6.23 -5.93
C ILE A 40 -9.73 -5.45 -5.41
N GLN A 41 -10.83 -6.14 -5.11
CA GLN A 41 -11.98 -5.51 -4.47
C GLN A 41 -11.73 -5.39 -2.96
N SER A 42 -12.04 -4.21 -2.42
CA SER A 42 -11.83 -3.84 -1.02
C SER A 42 -12.78 -2.71 -0.68
N HIS A 43 -13.49 -2.81 0.45
CA HIS A 43 -14.43 -1.77 0.88
C HIS A 43 -13.77 -0.39 1.11
N GLU A 44 -12.49 -0.39 1.49
CA GLU A 44 -11.75 0.81 1.86
C GLU A 44 -11.32 1.66 0.66
N TYR A 45 -11.36 1.11 -0.57
CA TYR A 45 -10.83 1.75 -1.77
C TYR A 45 -11.87 1.77 -2.89
N ASN A 46 -11.85 2.82 -3.70
CA ASN A 46 -12.67 2.87 -4.92
C ASN A 46 -12.16 1.88 -5.96
N LYS A 47 -10.83 1.72 -6.03
CA LYS A 47 -10.18 0.81 -6.98
C LYS A 47 -8.81 0.42 -6.48
N VAL A 48 -8.46 -0.86 -6.57
CA VAL A 48 -7.10 -1.35 -6.38
C VAL A 48 -6.71 -2.22 -7.56
N ILE A 49 -5.58 -1.92 -8.19
CA ILE A 49 -5.07 -2.66 -9.34
C ILE A 49 -3.67 -3.17 -9.04
N LEU A 50 -3.49 -4.48 -9.17
CA LEU A 50 -2.17 -5.10 -9.27
C LEU A 50 -1.87 -5.30 -10.76
N ASP A 51 -0.95 -4.52 -11.27
CA ASP A 51 -0.47 -4.58 -12.65
C ASP A 51 0.90 -5.26 -12.66
N CYS A 52 0.92 -6.52 -13.10
CA CYS A 52 2.13 -7.31 -13.32
C CYS A 52 2.49 -7.40 -14.81
N GLN A 53 1.98 -6.48 -15.64
CA GLN A 53 2.16 -6.51 -17.09
C GLN A 53 3.40 -5.69 -17.51
N GLY A 54 4.51 -6.38 -17.74
CA GLY A 54 5.65 -5.84 -18.50
C GLY A 54 6.52 -4.82 -17.77
N PHE A 55 6.90 -3.73 -18.46
CA PHE A 55 8.07 -2.89 -18.09
C PHE A 55 7.96 -2.20 -16.72
N ILE A 56 6.74 -1.97 -16.21
CA ILE A 56 6.50 -1.34 -14.90
C ILE A 56 5.44 -2.14 -14.16
N ASN A 57 5.85 -2.96 -13.19
CA ASN A 57 4.92 -3.61 -12.29
C ASN A 57 4.53 -2.64 -11.17
N ASN A 58 3.27 -2.65 -10.75
CA ASN A 58 2.81 -1.73 -9.72
C ASN A 58 1.55 -2.20 -9.00
N VAL A 59 1.33 -1.63 -7.80
CA VAL A 59 0.01 -1.57 -7.18
C VAL A 59 -0.47 -0.13 -7.19
N ASN A 60 -1.66 0.09 -7.72
CA ASN A 60 -2.34 1.38 -7.75
C ASN A 60 -3.54 1.35 -6.81
N LEU A 61 -3.63 2.31 -5.91
CA LEU A 61 -4.74 2.53 -5.00
C LEU A 61 -5.46 3.81 -5.38
N GLU A 62 -6.77 3.73 -5.59
CA GLU A 62 -7.68 4.88 -5.65
C GLU A 62 -8.54 4.90 -4.39
N PHE A 63 -8.36 5.93 -3.57
CA PHE A 63 -9.09 6.11 -2.32
C PHE A 63 -10.51 6.64 -2.58
N GLN A 64 -11.37 6.53 -1.58
CA GLN A 64 -12.77 7.01 -1.61
C GLN A 64 -12.87 8.52 -1.91
N ASP A 65 -11.87 9.31 -1.51
CA ASP A 65 -11.79 10.76 -1.80
C ASP A 65 -11.27 11.08 -3.22
N GLY A 66 -11.00 10.05 -4.03
CA GLY A 66 -10.46 10.15 -5.39
C GLY A 66 -8.96 10.37 -5.46
N SER A 67 -8.26 10.47 -4.33
CA SER A 67 -6.80 10.52 -4.31
C SER A 67 -6.22 9.17 -4.77
N LYS A 68 -4.98 9.21 -5.29
CA LYS A 68 -4.32 8.03 -5.85
C LYS A 68 -2.93 7.84 -5.25
N GLN A 69 -2.57 6.60 -4.98
CA GLN A 69 -1.21 6.21 -4.62
C GLN A 69 -0.75 5.04 -5.47
N LEU A 70 0.55 5.00 -5.75
CA LEU A 70 1.15 3.97 -6.57
C LEU A 70 2.45 3.51 -5.93
N MET A 71 2.63 2.19 -5.85
CA MET A 71 3.89 1.57 -5.48
C MET A 71 4.43 0.81 -6.69
N VAL A 72 5.62 1.18 -7.14
CA VAL A 72 6.32 0.44 -8.20
C VAL A 72 6.95 -0.81 -7.60
N LEU A 73 6.67 -1.95 -8.21
CA LEU A 73 7.15 -3.26 -7.84
C LEU A 73 8.19 -3.75 -8.85
N ASP A 74 9.09 -4.62 -8.41
CA ASP A 74 9.74 -5.54 -9.34
C ASP A 74 8.82 -6.72 -9.70
N ILE A 75 9.24 -7.54 -10.68
CA ILE A 75 8.43 -8.65 -11.16
C ILE A 75 8.21 -9.73 -10.10
N GLY A 76 9.23 -10.01 -9.28
CA GLY A 76 9.14 -11.01 -8.22
C GLY A 76 8.21 -10.56 -7.09
N GLU A 77 8.23 -9.26 -6.75
CA GLU A 77 7.30 -8.68 -5.79
C GLU A 77 5.85 -8.79 -6.28
N CYS A 78 5.61 -8.53 -7.57
CA CYS A 78 4.27 -8.64 -8.17
C CYS A 78 3.75 -10.08 -8.19
N GLU A 79 4.58 -11.02 -8.62
CA GLU A 79 4.25 -12.45 -8.62
C GLU A 79 4.02 -13.00 -7.21
N ASP A 80 4.81 -12.56 -6.23
CA ASP A 80 4.65 -12.96 -4.83
C ASP A 80 3.34 -12.42 -4.23
N ILE A 81 2.97 -11.16 -4.51
CA ILE A 81 1.67 -10.61 -4.10
C ILE A 81 0.53 -11.42 -4.72
N HIS A 82 0.57 -11.61 -6.03
CA HIS A 82 -0.43 -12.40 -6.76
C HIS A 82 -0.61 -13.80 -6.16
N SER A 83 0.50 -14.53 -6.03
CA SER A 83 0.53 -15.91 -5.53
C SER A 83 -0.01 -16.02 -4.11
N LYS A 84 0.40 -15.11 -3.21
CA LYS A 84 -0.04 -15.13 -1.81
C LYS A 84 -1.53 -14.79 -1.65
N ILE A 85 -2.04 -13.80 -2.40
CA ILE A 85 -3.47 -13.48 -2.40
C ILE A 85 -4.28 -14.68 -2.89
N VAL A 86 -3.93 -15.23 -4.06
CA VAL A 86 -4.62 -16.40 -4.63
C VAL A 86 -4.59 -17.58 -3.66
N THR A 87 -3.43 -17.87 -3.06
CA THR A 87 -3.28 -18.95 -2.09
C THR A 87 -4.15 -18.74 -0.85
N GLY A 88 -4.17 -17.53 -0.29
CA GLY A 88 -4.98 -17.22 0.90
C GLY A 88 -6.47 -17.37 0.64
N LEU A 89 -6.95 -16.90 -0.51
CA LEU A 89 -8.35 -17.04 -0.91
C LEU A 89 -8.73 -18.50 -1.19
N GLN A 90 -7.88 -19.27 -1.87
CA GLN A 90 -8.12 -20.70 -2.15
C GLN A 90 -8.16 -21.57 -0.88
N LYS A 91 -7.47 -21.14 0.18
CA LYS A 91 -7.47 -21.84 1.48
C LYS A 91 -8.55 -21.34 2.44
N GLU A 92 -9.38 -20.38 2.03
CA GLU A 92 -10.37 -19.74 2.90
C GLU A 92 -9.73 -19.06 4.13
N GLU A 93 -8.46 -18.66 4.05
CA GLU A 93 -7.72 -17.98 5.13
C GLU A 93 -7.88 -16.46 5.08
N GLY A 94 -8.37 -15.92 3.95
CA GLY A 94 -8.41 -14.48 3.67
C GLY A 94 -7.07 -13.95 3.15
N ALA A 95 -7.06 -12.69 2.75
CA ALA A 95 -5.84 -12.00 2.34
C ALA A 95 -5.90 -10.50 2.67
N CYS A 96 -4.79 -9.96 3.14
CA CYS A 96 -4.59 -8.53 3.39
C CYS A 96 -3.25 -8.08 2.79
N LEU A 97 -3.30 -7.18 1.82
CA LEU A 97 -2.13 -6.55 1.24
C LEU A 97 -1.76 -5.28 2.02
N LYS A 98 -0.60 -5.29 2.65
CA LYS A 98 -0.05 -4.14 3.39
C LYS A 98 1.05 -3.50 2.56
N LEU A 99 0.94 -2.20 2.30
CA LEU A 99 1.88 -1.41 1.49
C LEU A 99 2.49 -0.30 2.34
N ASP A 100 3.80 -0.33 2.53
CA ASP A 100 4.58 0.72 3.20
C ASP A 100 5.26 1.59 2.13
N PHE A 101 4.66 2.76 1.86
CA PHE A 101 5.14 3.66 0.81
C PHE A 101 6.45 4.36 1.17
N ASP A 102 6.72 4.55 2.45
CA ASP A 102 7.96 5.20 2.92
C ASP A 102 9.16 4.28 2.76
N ARG A 103 8.97 2.98 3.03
CA ARG A 103 10.03 1.96 2.93
C ARG A 103 10.05 1.23 1.59
N ARG A 104 9.06 1.47 0.73
CA ARG A 104 8.81 0.71 -0.51
C ARG A 104 8.83 -0.80 -0.22
N ALA A 105 7.98 -1.21 0.73
CA ALA A 105 7.87 -2.60 1.15
C ALA A 105 6.41 -3.04 1.13
N TYR A 106 6.19 -4.34 0.95
CA TYR A 106 4.87 -4.93 1.00
C TYR A 106 4.84 -6.20 1.85
N ARG A 107 3.65 -6.60 2.29
CA ARG A 107 3.36 -7.90 2.88
C ARG A 107 1.96 -8.36 2.50
N VAL A 108 1.77 -9.67 2.41
CA VAL A 108 0.46 -10.29 2.30
C VAL A 108 0.27 -11.20 3.50
N ASP A 109 -0.67 -10.84 4.36
CA ASP A 109 -1.07 -11.59 5.55
C ASP A 109 -2.48 -12.18 5.33
N SER A 110 -2.94 -13.08 6.21
CA SER A 110 -4.31 -13.63 6.14
C SER A 110 -5.39 -12.64 6.60
N SER A 111 -5.04 -11.62 7.38
CA SER A 111 -5.97 -10.57 7.84
C SER A 111 -5.32 -9.19 7.99
N CYS A 112 -6.17 -8.15 7.98
CA CYS A 112 -5.76 -6.74 8.11
C CYS A 112 -5.70 -6.21 9.55
N ASP A 113 -5.99 -7.05 10.54
CA ASP A 113 -5.91 -6.70 11.95
C ASP A 113 -4.48 -6.33 12.39
#